data_AF-A0A7C2LX37-F1
#
_entry.id   AF-A0A7C2LX37-F1
#
_cell.length_a   1.000
_cell.length_b   1.000
_cell.length_c   1.000
_cell.angle_alpha   90.00
_cell.angle_beta   90.00
_cell.angle_gamma   90.00
#
_symmetry.space_group_name_H-M   'P 1'
#
loop_
_entity.id
_entity.type
_entity.pdbx_description
1 polymer ?
#
loop_
_entity_poly.entity_id
_entity_poly.type
_entity_poly.pdbx_seq_one_letter_code
_entity_poly.pdbx_strand_id
1 'polypeptide(L)'
;MKKWLGIILAVLFTVSCAEMPMGTDMLGENADIVGTWVEESHEDEITLMARAESLAADAYGFTIRGDGTFIERKNADWCATPPISYENFEGTWEALSDSLLEVTVGYWGGTITYQMRIVSLDEQYLRIRYLFGDNRADSK
;
A
#
# COMPACT_ATOMS: atom_id res chain seq x y z
N MET A 1 40.68 -43.23 -35.01
CA MET A 1 39.49 -43.87 -34.41
C MET A 1 38.93 -42.96 -33.34
N LYS A 2 37.66 -42.56 -33.53
CA LYS A 2 36.68 -41.94 -32.61
C LYS A 2 37.18 -40.91 -31.57
N LYS A 3 37.06 -39.62 -31.91
CA LYS A 3 36.97 -38.52 -30.93
C LYS A 3 35.59 -38.61 -30.27
N TRP A 4 35.53 -38.85 -28.96
CA TRP A 4 34.27 -38.97 -28.24
C TRP A 4 33.85 -37.63 -27.64
N LEU A 5 32.56 -37.39 -27.81
CA LEU A 5 31.81 -36.17 -27.59
C LEU A 5 31.61 -35.94 -26.08
N GLY A 6 31.73 -34.71 -25.63
CA GLY A 6 31.36 -34.31 -24.28
C GLY A 6 30.88 -32.88 -24.26
N ILE A 7 29.70 -32.61 -24.84
CA ILE A 7 29.01 -31.33 -24.69
C ILE A 7 28.25 -31.40 -23.37
N ILE A 8 28.75 -30.71 -22.35
CA ILE A 8 28.02 -30.45 -21.10
C ILE A 8 27.00 -29.35 -21.42
N LEU A 9 25.74 -29.75 -21.57
CA LEU A 9 24.61 -28.84 -21.69
C LEU A 9 24.28 -28.33 -20.28
N ALA A 10 24.82 -27.17 -19.92
CA ALA A 10 24.45 -26.46 -18.71
C ALA A 10 23.00 -25.97 -18.87
N VAL A 11 22.07 -26.66 -18.23
CA VAL A 11 20.67 -26.24 -18.08
C VAL A 11 20.67 -25.03 -17.15
N LEU A 12 20.62 -23.84 -17.74
CA LEU A 12 20.33 -22.59 -17.05
C LEU A 12 18.90 -22.68 -16.50
N PHE A 13 18.78 -22.93 -15.19
CA PHE A 13 17.55 -22.65 -14.46
C PHE A 13 17.35 -21.13 -14.44
N THR A 14 16.74 -20.58 -15.48
CA THR A 14 16.16 -19.24 -15.43
C THR A 14 14.97 -19.34 -14.50
N VAL A 15 15.20 -19.04 -13.22
CA VAL A 15 14.13 -18.70 -12.28
C VAL A 15 13.48 -17.45 -12.86
N SER A 16 12.43 -17.66 -13.65
CA SER A 16 11.50 -16.61 -14.02
C SER A 16 10.77 -16.26 -12.74
N CYS A 17 11.31 -15.30 -11.98
CA CYS A 17 10.53 -14.57 -11.01
C CYS A 17 9.52 -13.76 -11.83
N ALA A 18 8.39 -14.39 -12.16
CA ALA A 18 7.24 -13.64 -12.63
C ALA A 18 6.84 -12.79 -11.44
N GLU A 19 7.11 -11.49 -11.51
CA GLU A 19 6.44 -10.50 -10.69
C GLU A 19 4.95 -10.64 -11.03
N MET A 20 4.25 -11.47 -10.27
CA MET A 20 2.80 -11.54 -10.39
C MET A 20 2.29 -10.17 -9.95
N PRO A 21 1.47 -9.48 -10.75
CA PRO A 21 0.77 -8.30 -10.27
C PRO A 21 -0.14 -8.77 -9.13
N MET A 22 0.36 -8.66 -7.90
CA MET A 22 -0.39 -9.04 -6.73
C MET A 22 -1.26 -7.84 -6.35
N GLY A 23 -2.57 -8.02 -6.41
CA GLY A 23 -3.50 -7.21 -5.63
C GLY A 23 -4.29 -6.13 -6.37
N THR A 24 -4.00 -5.77 -7.62
CA THR A 24 -4.82 -4.77 -8.34
C THR A 24 -6.02 -5.36 -9.07
N ASP A 25 -5.95 -6.63 -9.51
CA ASP A 25 -7.04 -7.26 -10.28
C ASP A 25 -8.38 -7.28 -9.54
N MET A 26 -8.34 -7.42 -8.21
CA MET A 26 -9.56 -7.44 -7.38
C MET A 26 -10.18 -6.05 -7.19
N LEU A 27 -9.43 -4.96 -7.46
CA LEU A 27 -9.90 -3.58 -7.25
C LEU A 27 -10.88 -3.10 -8.34
N GLY A 28 -10.95 -3.79 -9.48
CA GLY A 28 -11.85 -3.41 -10.57
C GLY A 28 -11.63 -1.96 -11.02
N GLU A 29 -12.70 -1.15 -11.01
CA GLU A 29 -12.64 0.27 -11.37
C GLU A 29 -11.79 1.12 -10.40
N ASN A 30 -11.47 0.60 -9.21
CA ASN A 30 -10.62 1.29 -8.24
C ASN A 30 -9.11 0.98 -8.41
N ALA A 31 -8.70 0.28 -9.47
CA ALA A 31 -7.29 -0.03 -9.72
C ALA A 31 -6.40 1.23 -9.83
N ASP A 32 -6.99 2.38 -10.19
CA ASP A 32 -6.32 3.68 -10.27
C ASP A 32 -5.96 4.29 -8.90
N ILE A 33 -6.23 3.57 -7.80
CA ILE A 33 -5.79 3.95 -6.45
C ILE A 33 -4.26 3.89 -6.30
N VAL A 34 -3.58 3.13 -7.16
CA VAL A 34 -2.10 3.10 -7.20
C VAL A 34 -1.58 4.52 -7.42
N GLY A 35 -0.69 4.97 -6.54
CA GLY A 35 -0.21 6.34 -6.53
C GLY A 35 0.06 6.87 -5.13
N THR A 36 0.38 8.17 -5.07
CA THR A 36 0.63 8.90 -3.83
C THR A 36 -0.54 9.81 -3.51
N TRP A 37 -0.94 9.78 -2.24
CA TRP A 37 -2.13 10.44 -1.70
C TRP A 37 -1.73 11.20 -0.44
N VAL A 38 -2.05 12.48 -0.38
CA VAL A 38 -1.79 13.36 0.77
C VAL A 38 -3.11 13.81 1.36
N GLU A 39 -3.23 13.82 2.68
CA GLU A 39 -4.46 14.24 3.34
C GLU A 39 -4.77 15.70 3.03
N GLU A 40 -6.00 15.94 2.57
CA GLU A 40 -6.53 17.29 2.36
C GLU A 40 -7.46 17.70 3.49
N SER A 41 -8.32 16.78 3.95
CA SER A 41 -9.21 17.00 5.09
C SER A 41 -9.71 15.70 5.70
N HIS A 42 -10.26 15.81 6.90
CA HIS A 42 -10.95 14.72 7.58
C HIS A 42 -12.29 15.22 8.11
N GLU A 43 -13.37 14.62 7.64
CA GLU A 43 -14.75 14.95 8.04
C GLU A 43 -15.47 13.66 8.46
N ASP A 44 -15.95 13.63 9.71
CA ASP A 44 -16.58 12.47 10.34
C ASP A 44 -15.68 11.21 10.34
N GLU A 45 -16.05 10.19 9.55
CA GLU A 45 -15.30 8.93 9.38
C GLU A 45 -14.65 8.84 8.00
N ILE A 46 -14.65 9.94 7.24
CA ILE A 46 -14.11 10.00 5.88
C ILE A 46 -12.86 10.88 5.88
N THR A 47 -11.76 10.29 5.42
CA THR A 47 -10.55 11.06 5.08
C THR A 47 -10.57 11.34 3.59
N LEU A 48 -10.44 12.61 3.24
CA LEU A 48 -10.26 13.08 1.87
C LEU A 48 -8.76 13.21 1.59
N MET A 49 -8.30 12.49 0.57
CA MET A 49 -6.92 12.52 0.11
C MET A 49 -6.87 13.16 -1.28
N ALA A 50 -5.88 14.01 -1.51
CA ALA A 50 -5.55 14.55 -2.82
C ALA A 50 -4.39 13.76 -3.45
N ARG A 51 -4.49 13.49 -4.74
CA ARG A 51 -3.40 12.88 -5.51
C ARG A 51 -2.20 13.82 -5.54
N ALA A 52 -1.01 13.27 -5.35
CA ALA A 52 0.24 14.02 -5.37
C ALA A 52 1.35 13.26 -6.11
N GLU A 53 2.39 13.98 -6.54
CA GLU A 53 3.60 13.36 -7.12
C GLU A 53 4.51 12.75 -6.04
N SER A 54 4.40 13.24 -4.80
CA SER A 54 5.21 12.78 -3.66
C SER A 54 4.52 13.12 -2.34
N LEU A 55 4.96 12.46 -1.26
CA LEU A 55 4.47 12.69 0.09
C LEU A 55 4.93 14.06 0.59
N ALA A 56 3.99 14.86 1.10
CA ALA A 56 4.29 16.16 1.72
C ALA A 56 5.10 15.97 3.02
N ALA A 57 6.13 16.79 3.25
CA ALA A 57 7.05 16.61 4.36
C ALA A 57 6.40 16.81 5.74
N ASP A 58 5.29 17.54 5.82
CA ASP A 58 4.66 18.00 7.05
C ASP A 58 3.17 17.64 7.13
N ALA A 59 2.73 16.66 6.33
CA ALA A 59 1.36 16.17 6.34
C ALA A 59 1.28 14.63 6.33
N TYR A 60 0.13 14.12 6.74
CA TYR A 60 -0.20 12.71 6.58
C TYR A 60 -0.41 12.37 5.11
N GLY A 61 -0.04 11.15 4.73
CA GLY A 61 -0.26 10.64 3.38
C GLY A 61 0.28 9.22 3.23
N PHE A 62 0.02 8.61 2.08
CA PHE A 62 0.58 7.31 1.76
C PHE A 62 0.84 7.13 0.26
N THR A 63 1.66 6.14 -0.06
CA THR A 63 1.88 5.67 -1.43
C THR A 63 1.52 4.20 -1.52
N ILE A 64 0.62 3.87 -2.45
CA ILE A 64 0.25 2.52 -2.83
C ILE A 64 0.96 2.20 -4.14
N ARG A 65 1.73 1.12 -4.18
CA ARG A 65 2.37 0.62 -5.42
C ARG A 65 1.72 -0.66 -5.89
N GLY A 66 1.68 -0.87 -7.20
CA GLY A 66 1.08 -2.06 -7.82
C GLY A 66 1.81 -3.38 -7.52
N ASP A 67 2.95 -3.34 -6.84
CA ASP A 67 3.73 -4.50 -6.38
C ASP A 67 3.34 -4.96 -4.96
N GLY A 68 2.32 -4.35 -4.35
CA GLY A 68 1.91 -4.62 -2.97
C GLY A 68 2.65 -3.78 -1.92
N THR A 69 3.61 -2.92 -2.32
CA THR A 69 4.31 -2.02 -1.39
C THR A 69 3.38 -0.90 -0.93
N PHE A 70 3.37 -0.66 0.38
CA PHE A 70 2.70 0.46 1.01
C PHE A 70 3.72 1.33 1.77
N ILE A 71 3.68 2.64 1.57
CA ILE A 71 4.46 3.59 2.38
C ILE A 71 3.49 4.56 3.02
N GLU A 72 3.50 4.66 4.34
CA GLU A 72 2.66 5.59 5.08
C GLU A 72 3.51 6.66 5.75
N ARG A 73 3.20 7.93 5.47
CA ARG A 73 3.78 9.06 6.17
C ARG A 73 2.87 9.46 7.31
N LYS A 74 3.36 9.33 8.54
CA LYS A 74 2.61 9.67 9.74
C LYS A 74 3.54 10.15 10.84
N ASN A 75 2.93 10.61 11.93
CA ASN A 75 3.64 11.08 13.11
C ASN A 75 4.68 10.03 13.57
N ALA A 76 5.92 10.48 13.74
CA ALA A 76 7.05 9.64 14.12
C ALA A 76 7.14 9.40 15.63
N ASP A 77 6.33 10.10 16.43
CA ASP A 77 6.42 10.11 17.88
C ASP A 77 5.11 9.67 18.56
N TRP A 78 5.25 9.11 19.76
CA TRP A 78 4.12 8.59 20.53
C TRP A 78 3.13 9.66 21.03
N CYS A 79 3.57 10.91 21.15
CA CYS A 79 2.83 11.97 21.85
C CYS A 79 2.31 13.09 20.94
N ALA A 80 2.72 13.11 19.65
CA ALA A 80 2.33 14.15 18.68
C ALA A 80 2.53 15.60 19.18
N THR A 81 3.50 15.82 20.08
CA THR A 81 3.73 17.13 20.68
C THR A 81 4.35 18.07 19.64
N PRO A 82 3.78 19.26 19.39
CA PRO A 82 4.35 20.19 18.42
C PRO A 82 5.83 20.56 18.73
N PRO A 83 6.69 20.66 17.71
CA PRO A 83 6.41 20.39 16.30
C PRO A 83 6.25 18.89 16.03
N ILE A 84 5.19 18.52 15.30
CA ILE A 84 4.95 17.12 14.91
C ILE A 84 5.99 16.72 13.87
N SER A 85 6.76 15.70 14.17
CA SER A 85 7.70 15.07 13.24
C SER A 85 6.96 14.02 12.40
N TYR A 86 7.26 13.94 11.12
CA TYR A 86 6.67 12.94 10.22
C TYR A 86 7.76 12.06 9.63
N GLU A 87 7.52 10.75 9.67
CA GLU A 87 8.39 9.73 9.08
C GLU A 87 7.60 8.83 8.14
N ASN A 88 8.31 8.20 7.22
CA ASN A 88 7.75 7.21 6.32
C ASN A 88 7.93 5.83 6.94
N PHE A 89 6.83 5.09 7.05
CA PHE A 89 6.83 3.71 7.50
C PHE A 89 6.51 2.80 6.34
N GLU A 90 7.33 1.77 6.16
CA GLU A 90 7.12 0.75 5.14
C GLU A 90 6.08 -0.28 5.60
N GLY A 91 5.38 -0.83 4.63
CA GLY A 91 4.33 -1.80 4.83
C GLY A 91 3.95 -2.48 3.52
N THR A 92 2.88 -3.25 3.60
CA THR A 92 2.29 -3.97 2.48
C THR A 92 0.79 -3.74 2.45
N TRP A 93 0.20 -3.90 1.27
CA TRP A 93 -1.24 -3.91 1.10
C TRP A 93 -1.66 -5.08 0.20
N GLU A 94 -2.91 -5.53 0.38
CA GLU A 94 -3.59 -6.44 -0.53
C GLU A 94 -5.05 -6.05 -0.68
N ALA A 95 -5.63 -6.28 -1.87
CA ALA A 95 -7.06 -6.08 -2.07
C ALA A 95 -7.85 -7.28 -1.53
N LEU A 96 -8.82 -7.01 -0.66
CA LEU A 96 -9.79 -7.99 -0.18
C LEU A 96 -11.08 -8.00 -1.05
N SER A 97 -11.34 -6.92 -1.77
CA SER A 97 -12.46 -6.75 -2.72
C SER A 97 -12.21 -5.54 -3.63
N ASP A 98 -13.19 -5.15 -4.43
CA ASP A 98 -13.16 -3.96 -5.29
C ASP A 98 -12.96 -2.65 -4.52
N SER A 99 -13.33 -2.61 -3.25
CA SER A 99 -13.41 -1.39 -2.45
C SER A 99 -12.79 -1.54 -1.06
N LEU A 100 -12.06 -2.63 -0.81
CA LEU A 100 -11.48 -2.91 0.50
C LEU A 100 -10.05 -3.42 0.37
N LEU A 101 -9.13 -2.76 1.06
CA LEU A 101 -7.74 -3.16 1.17
C LEU A 101 -7.44 -3.60 2.60
N GLU A 102 -6.60 -4.61 2.77
CA GLU A 102 -5.88 -4.88 4.02
C GLU A 102 -4.49 -4.24 3.93
N VAL A 103 -4.12 -3.48 4.96
CA VAL A 103 -2.84 -2.79 5.06
C VAL A 103 -2.15 -3.25 6.33
N THR A 104 -0.88 -3.63 6.20
CA THR A 104 0.02 -3.90 7.32
C THR A 104 1.23 -2.98 7.21
N VAL A 105 1.46 -2.12 8.20
CA VAL A 105 2.45 -1.04 8.10
C VAL A 105 3.11 -0.75 9.44
N GLY A 106 4.39 -0.37 9.39
CA GLY A 106 5.13 0.06 10.57
C GLY A 106 4.56 1.34 11.20
N TYR A 107 4.91 1.58 12.46
CA TYR A 107 4.78 2.86 13.16
C TYR A 107 5.82 2.92 14.29
N TRP A 108 5.94 4.05 14.98
CA TRP A 108 6.91 4.25 16.07
C TRP A 108 6.85 3.21 17.20
N GLY A 109 5.72 2.52 17.37
CA GLY A 109 5.50 1.51 18.41
C GLY A 109 5.48 0.05 17.91
N GLY A 110 5.79 -0.19 16.63
CA GLY A 110 5.82 -1.54 16.05
C GLY A 110 5.11 -1.61 14.70
N THR A 111 4.18 -2.55 14.55
CA THR A 111 3.41 -2.76 13.31
C THR A 111 1.92 -2.74 13.62
N ILE A 112 1.13 -2.19 12.70
CA ILE A 112 -0.33 -2.20 12.77
C ILE A 112 -0.91 -2.80 11.49
N THR A 113 -2.01 -3.52 11.64
CA THR A 113 -2.83 -4.00 10.53
C THR A 113 -4.23 -3.39 10.62
N TYR A 114 -4.70 -2.82 9.51
CA TYR A 114 -6.02 -2.21 9.41
C TYR A 114 -6.61 -2.43 8.01
N GLN A 115 -7.91 -2.18 7.87
CA GLN A 115 -8.55 -2.19 6.56
C GLN A 115 -8.84 -0.77 6.11
N MET A 116 -8.67 -0.52 4.81
CA MET A 116 -8.99 0.75 4.17
C MET A 116 -10.12 0.52 3.18
N ARG A 117 -11.28 1.12 3.44
CA ARG A 117 -12.42 1.08 2.52
C ARG A 117 -12.39 2.28 1.60
N ILE A 118 -12.38 2.03 0.30
CA ILE A 118 -12.56 3.04 -0.74
C ILE A 118 -14.04 3.42 -0.76
N VAL A 119 -14.32 4.71 -0.52
CA VAL A 119 -15.68 5.27 -0.60
C VAL A 119 -15.93 5.85 -1.99
N SER A 120 -14.93 6.53 -2.54
CA SER A 120 -14.92 6.99 -3.93
C SER A 120 -13.48 7.23 -4.38
N LEU A 121 -13.22 7.03 -5.66
CA LEU A 121 -11.94 7.34 -6.29
C LEU A 121 -12.20 8.06 -7.61
N ASP A 122 -11.44 9.13 -7.84
CA ASP A 122 -11.31 9.77 -9.14
C ASP A 122 -9.83 10.16 -9.40
N GLU A 123 -9.58 10.85 -10.51
CA GLU A 123 -8.22 11.25 -10.91
C GLU A 123 -7.53 12.15 -9.88
N GLN A 124 -8.28 12.95 -9.12
CA GLN A 124 -7.76 13.96 -8.22
C GLN A 124 -7.92 13.58 -6.74
N TYR A 125 -8.98 12.85 -6.40
CA TYR A 125 -9.41 12.64 -5.03
C TYR A 125 -9.68 11.17 -4.72
N LEU A 126 -9.29 10.80 -3.51
CA LEU A 126 -9.58 9.51 -2.90
C LEU A 126 -10.28 9.76 -1.57
N ARG A 127 -11.49 9.21 -1.40
CA ARG A 127 -12.21 9.22 -0.13
C ARG A 127 -12.13 7.83 0.47
N ILE A 128 -11.65 7.75 1.71
CA ILE A 128 -11.46 6.49 2.42
C ILE A 128 -12.05 6.52 3.81
N ARG A 129 -12.38 5.32 4.29
CA ARG A 129 -12.68 5.05 5.69
C ARG A 129 -11.72 4.01 6.23
N TYR A 130 -11.04 4.33 7.33
CA TYR A 130 -10.22 3.37 8.05
C TYR A 130 -11.08 2.49 8.96
N LEU A 131 -10.81 1.19 8.96
CA LEU A 131 -11.50 0.20 9.78
C LEU A 131 -10.48 -0.51 10.67
N PHE A 132 -10.68 -0.38 11.98
CA PHE A 132 -9.85 -0.96 13.03
C PHE A 132 -10.69 -1.83 13.96
N GLY A 133 -10.07 -2.83 14.59
CA GLY A 133 -10.72 -3.68 15.60
C GLY A 133 -12.09 -4.19 15.13
N ASP A 134 -13.11 -4.00 15.96
CA ASP A 134 -14.49 -4.48 15.74
C ASP A 134 -15.19 -3.86 14.51
N ASN A 135 -14.63 -2.79 13.92
CA ASN A 135 -15.17 -2.16 12.71
C ASN A 135 -14.65 -2.79 11.41
N ARG A 136 -13.68 -3.72 11.48
CA ARG A 136 -13.19 -4.45 10.32
C ARG A 136 -14.30 -5.31 9.70
N ALA A 137 -14.24 -5.51 8.39
CA ALA A 137 -15.26 -6.24 7.64
C ALA A 137 -15.35 -7.73 8.02
N ASP A 138 -14.28 -8.30 8.56
CA ASP A 138 -14.16 -9.69 9.02
C ASP A 138 -14.60 -9.88 10.49
N SER A 139 -14.96 -8.80 11.19
CA SER A 139 -15.39 -8.85 12.59
C SER A 139 -16.91 -9.02 12.77
N LYS A 140 -17.66 -9.20 11.68
CA LYS A 140 -19.14 -9.32 11.66
C LYS A 140 -19.63 -10.67 11.14
#